data_AF-A0A1G3V2Z5-F1
#
_entry.id   AF-A0A1G3V2Z5-F1
#
_cell.length_a   1.000
_cell.length_b   1.000
_cell.length_c   1.000
_cell.angle_alpha   90.00
_cell.angle_beta   90.00
_cell.angle_gamma   90.00
#
_symmetry.space_group_name_H-M   'P 1'
#
loop_
_entity.id
_entity.type
_entity.pdbx_description
1 polymer ?
#
loop_
_entity_poly.entity_id
_entity_poly.type
_entity_poly.pdbx_seq_one_letter_code
_entity_poly.pdbx_strand_id
1 'polypeptide(L)' 'MKINCLSCGHTIDLDETYSDYTGQVKCYTCSALLEVKLEESLIKSVNFLKLTRSAAGEI' A
#
# COMPACT_ATOMS: atom_id res chain seq x y z
N MET A 1 7.61 -1.41 -9.53
CA MET A 1 6.52 -0.46 -9.90
C MET A 1 6.17 0.41 -8.69
N LYS A 2 5.67 1.65 -8.86
CA LYS A 2 5.51 2.58 -7.72
C LYS A 2 4.07 3.06 -7.60
N ILE A 3 3.55 3.14 -6.37
CA ILE A 3 2.26 3.76 -6.05
C ILE A 3 2.43 4.85 -5.00
N ASN A 4 1.50 5.81 -4.97
CA ASN A 4 1.46 6.78 -3.88
C ASN A 4 0.48 6.33 -2.82
N CYS A 5 0.86 6.50 -1.56
CA CYS A 5 -0.04 6.26 -0.45
C CYS A 5 -1.21 7.23 -0.50
N LEU A 6 -2.43 6.70 -0.53
CA LEU A 6 -3.65 7.51 -0.55
C LEU A 6 -3.88 8.30 0.74
N SER A 7 -3.15 7.98 1.83
CA SER A 7 -3.28 8.68 3.11
C SER A 7 -2.26 9.80 3.32
N CYS A 8 -1.01 9.63 2.90
CA CYS A 8 0.06 10.59 3.17
C CYS A 8 0.84 11.07 1.94
N GLY A 9 0.54 10.53 0.75
CA GLY A 9 1.21 10.88 -0.51
C GLY A 9 2.60 10.25 -0.68
N HIS A 10 3.14 9.54 0.31
CA HIS A 10 4.46 8.92 0.20
C HIS A 10 4.48 7.81 -0.86
N THR A 11 5.55 7.75 -1.64
CA THR A 11 5.71 6.72 -2.67
C THR A 11 6.12 5.38 -2.05
N ILE A 12 5.39 4.33 -2.42
CA ILE A 12 5.63 2.94 -2.02
C ILE A 12 6.12 2.21 -3.27
N ASP A 13 7.30 1.58 -3.16
CA ASP A 13 7.82 0.71 -4.21
C ASP A 13 7.23 -0.70 -4.04
N LEU A 14 6.62 -1.20 -5.10
CA LEU A 14 6.14 -2.57 -5.24
C LEU A 14 7.16 -3.29 -6.13
N ASP A 15 7.78 -4.34 -5.61
CA ASP A 15 8.82 -5.09 -6.33
C ASP A 15 8.33 -5.58 -7.71
N GLU A 16 9.24 -5.73 -8.66
CA GLU A 16 8.93 -6.09 -10.06
C GLU A 16 8.47 -7.55 -10.23
N THR A 17 8.55 -8.36 -9.17
CA THR A 17 8.10 -9.76 -9.17
C THR A 17 6.57 -9.94 -9.17
N TYR A 18 5.79 -8.87 -9.00
CA TYR A 18 4.32 -8.95 -8.94
C TYR A 18 3.66 -8.67 -10.29
N SER A 19 3.66 -9.66 -11.19
CA SER A 19 2.95 -9.60 -12.48
C SER A 19 1.43 -9.68 -12.34
N ASP A 20 0.94 -10.50 -11.41
CA ASP A 20 -0.47 -10.65 -11.04
C ASP A 20 -0.56 -10.80 -9.52
N TYR A 21 -0.94 -9.72 -8.83
CA TYR A 21 -0.97 -9.66 -7.37
C TYR A 21 -2.19 -8.91 -6.89
N THR A 22 -2.97 -9.55 -6.02
CA THR A 22 -4.03 -8.88 -5.27
C THR A 22 -3.71 -9.04 -3.80
N GLY A 23 -3.48 -7.93 -3.10
CA GLY A 23 -3.13 -8.01 -1.69
C GLY A 23 -2.95 -6.66 -1.02
N GLN A 24 -2.58 -6.71 0.25
CA GLN A 24 -2.43 -5.54 1.10
C GLN A 24 -0.97 -5.12 1.19
N VAL A 25 -0.72 -3.82 1.02
CA VAL A 25 0.56 -3.18 1.23
C VAL A 25 0.45 -2.11 2.29
N LYS A 26 1.42 -2.09 3.19
CA LYS A 26 1.50 -1.12 4.28
C LYS A 26 2.44 0.01 3.87
N CYS A 27 1.97 1.24 3.99
CA CYS A 27 2.81 2.43 3.89
C CYS A 27 3.72 2.49 5.13
N TYR A 28 5.03 2.42 4.93
CA TYR A 28 6.00 2.49 6.03
C TYR A 28 6.03 3.84 6.74
N THR A 29 5.59 4.92 6.08
CA THR A 29 5.62 6.28 6.65
C THR A 29 4.46 6.55 7.60
N CYS A 30 3.22 6.27 7.18
CA CYS A 30 2.02 6.58 7.98
C CYS A 30 1.31 5.34 8.51
N SER A 31 1.82 4.14 8.22
CA SER A 31 1.21 2.86 8.57
C SER A 31 -0.20 2.65 7.98
N ALA A 32 -0.56 3.38 6.91
CA ALA A 32 -1.78 3.11 6.15
C ALA A 32 -1.69 1.76 5.44
N LEU A 33 -2.78 1.01 5.46
CA LEU A 33 -2.95 -0.23 4.74
C LEU A 33 -3.75 0.05 3.47
N LEU A 34 -3.18 -0.32 2.33
CA LEU A 34 -3.73 -0.13 1.00
C LEU A 34 -3.91 -1.52 0.38
N GLU A 35 -5.05 -1.77 -0.24
CA GLU A 35 -5.25 -2.94 -1.08
C GLU A 35 -4.91 -2.57 -2.52
N VAL A 36 -4.08 -3.38 -3.17
CA VAL A 36 -3.62 -3.15 -4.53
C VAL A 36 -3.96 -4.38 -5.38
N LYS A 37 -4.50 -4.12 -6.56
CA LYS A 37 -4.70 -5.12 -7.60
C LYS A 37 -3.79 -4.82 -8.78
N LEU A 38 -2.91 -5.76 -9.07
CA LEU A 38 -2.00 -5.80 -10.21
C LEU A 38 -2.47 -6.90 -11.15
N GLU A 39 -2.62 -6.57 -12.43
CA GLU A 39 -2.86 -7.54 -13.50
C GLU A 39 -2.01 -7.12 -14.70
N GLU A 40 -1.29 -8.07 -15.31
CA GLU A 40 -0.40 -7.81 -16.45
C GLU A 40 0.66 -6.73 -16.18
N SER A 41 1.21 -6.66 -14.96
CA SER A 41 2.17 -5.63 -14.53
C SER A 41 1.60 -4.19 -14.53
N LEU A 42 0.27 -4.05 -14.61
CA LEU A 42 -0.44 -2.77 -14.51
C LEU A 42 -1.25 -2.69 -13.22
N ILE A 43 -1.24 -1.51 -12.60
CA ILE A 43 -2.08 -1.23 -11.44
C ILE A 43 -3.52 -1.04 -11.92
N LYS A 44 -4.41 -1.94 -11.53
CA LYS A 44 -5.83 -1.88 -11.88
C LYS A 44 -6.64 -1.12 -10.84
N SER A 45 -6.31 -1.28 -9.56
CA SER A 45 -6.93 -0.52 -8.47
C SER A 45 -6.02 -0.39 -7.26
N VAL A 46 -6.22 0.73 -6.54
CA VAL A 46 -5.62 0.98 -5.23
C VAL A 46 -6.74 1.49 -4.33
N ASN A 47 -7.03 0.74 -3.27
CA ASN A 47 -8.06 1.08 -2.30
C ASN A 47 -7.43 1.36 -0.94
N PHE A 48 -7.82 2.47 -0.32
CA PHE A 48 -7.45 2.71 1.07
C PHE A 48 -8.33 1.87 1.99
N LEU A 49 -7.72 1.02 2.81
CA LEU A 49 -8.46 0.21 3.77
C LEU A 49 -8.57 0.91 5.12
N LYS A 50 -7.43 1.16 5.77
CA LYS A 50 -7.39 1.78 7.11
C LYS A 50 -6.00 2.26 7.45
N LEU A 51 -5.92 3.19 8.41
CA LEU A 51 -4.69 3.46 9.13
C LEU A 51 -4.49 2.38 10.19
N THR A 52 -3.40 1.62 10.10
CA THR A 52 -2.96 0.84 11.25
C THR A 52 -2.26 1.82 12.17
N ARG A 53 -2.97 2.37 13.16
CA ARG A 53 -2.29 3.03 14.28
C ARG A 53 -1.32 2.00 14.84
N SER A 54 -0.03 2.19 14.64
CA SER A 54 0.96 1.49 15.46
C SER A 54 0.67 1.95 16.88
N ALA A 55 0.13 1.06 17.70
CA ALA A 55 0.02 1.27 19.13
C ALA A 55 1.43 1.41 19.69
N ALA A 56 1.97 2.62 19.64
CA ALA A 56 3.12 3.07 20.39
C ALA A 56 2.66 4.35 21.09
N GLY A 57 1.91 4.15 22.18
CA GLY A 57 1.34 5.25 22.95
C GLY A 57 0.08 4.84 23.72
N GLU A 58 0.19 3.85 24.60
CA GLU A 58 -0.68 3.75 25.77
C GLU A 58 0.26 3.84 26.97
N ILE A 59 0.10 4.91 27.75
CA ILE A 59 0.91 5.32 28.90
C ILE A 59 0.54 4.48 30.12
#